data_AF-A0A9D8JZF8-F1
#
_entry.id   AF-A0A9D8JZF8-F1
#
_cell.length_a   1.000
_cell.length_b   1.000
_cell.length_c   1.000
_cell.angle_alpha   90.00
_cell.angle_beta   90.00
_cell.angle_gamma   90.00
#
_symmetry.space_group_name_H-M   'P 1'
#
loop_
_entity.id
_entity.type
_entity.pdbx_description
1 polymer ?
#
loop_
_entity_poly.entity_id
_entity_poly.type
_entity_poly.pdbx_seq_one_letter_code
_entity_poly.pdbx_strand_id
1 'polypeptide(L)'
;IDPYIATGREAHHQNWRAYFAEQPSAPPDDASPTVKMAYKLQTEIGQAIYRLRKCTVEPVIGLIKEVLGFRQFSLRGLAAAAGEWCLVCLAFNLKRLHVLWPV
;
A
#
# COMPACT_ATOMS: atom_id res chain seq x y z
N ILE A 1 -5.34 0.13 -14.34
CA ILE A 1 -5.44 0.37 -12.88
C ILE A 1 -4.89 1.76 -12.62
N ASP A 2 -5.63 2.61 -11.93
CA ASP A 2 -5.17 3.95 -11.55
C ASP A 2 -4.44 3.90 -10.19
N PRO A 3 -3.12 4.12 -10.12
CA PRO A 3 -2.36 3.87 -8.91
C PRO A 3 -2.36 5.06 -7.94
N TYR A 4 -2.22 4.77 -6.64
CA TYR A 4 -2.01 5.74 -5.56
C TYR A 4 -0.70 5.35 -4.85
N ILE A 5 0.40 6.02 -5.19
CA ILE A 5 1.76 5.62 -4.80
C ILE A 5 2.39 6.74 -3.97
N ALA A 6 2.82 6.43 -2.74
CA ALA A 6 3.58 7.37 -1.93
C ALA A 6 4.81 7.87 -2.68
N THR A 7 4.98 9.18 -2.72
CA THR A 7 6.11 9.87 -3.37
C THR A 7 7.31 10.06 -2.43
N GLY A 8 7.15 9.77 -1.14
CA GLY A 8 8.18 9.90 -0.13
C GLY A 8 7.72 9.40 1.25
N ARG A 9 8.55 9.64 2.27
CA ARG A 9 8.18 9.40 3.67
C ARG A 9 7.51 10.65 4.22
N GLU A 10 6.36 10.47 4.86
CA GLU A 10 5.71 11.52 5.64
C GLU A 10 6.13 11.45 7.11
N ALA A 11 6.15 12.59 7.79
CA ALA A 11 6.43 12.63 9.22
C ALA A 11 5.34 11.90 10.00
N HIS A 12 5.76 11.00 10.89
CA HIS A 12 4.88 10.45 11.92
C HIS A 12 4.52 11.58 12.89
N HIS A 13 3.23 11.83 13.13
CA HIS A 13 2.70 12.94 13.94
C HIS A 13 2.67 14.31 13.24
N GLN A 14 1.92 14.42 12.15
CA GLN A 14 1.58 15.72 11.58
C GLN A 14 0.87 16.60 12.63
N ASN A 15 1.17 17.91 12.58
CA ASN A 15 0.50 18.89 13.42
C ASN A 15 -1.01 18.83 13.19
N TRP A 16 -1.80 18.89 14.26
CA TRP A 16 -3.27 18.82 14.16
C TRP A 16 -3.87 19.86 13.21
N ARG A 17 -3.23 21.03 13.05
CA ARG A 17 -3.62 22.07 12.10
C ARG A 17 -3.59 21.60 10.65
N ALA A 18 -2.71 20.65 10.31
CA ALA A 18 -2.62 20.11 8.96
C ALA A 18 -3.89 19.35 8.54
N TYR A 19 -4.65 18.80 9.49
CA TYR A 19 -5.93 18.16 9.19
C TYR A 19 -7.03 19.15 8.79
N PHE A 20 -6.88 20.42 9.17
CA PHE A 20 -7.81 21.50 8.86
C PHE A 20 -7.27 22.44 7.77
N ALA A 21 -6.10 22.13 7.19
CA ALA A 21 -5.56 22.90 6.09
C ALA A 21 -6.45 22.74 4.84
N GLU A 22 -6.60 23.82 4.07
CA GLU A 22 -7.28 23.77 2.80
C GLU A 22 -6.55 22.84 1.82
N GLN A 23 -7.31 22.25 0.90
CA GLN A 23 -6.73 21.43 -0.14
C GLN A 23 -5.80 22.27 -1.03
N PRO A 24 -4.64 21.74 -1.44
CA PRO A 24 -3.73 22.44 -2.32
C PRO A 24 -4.38 22.68 -3.68
N SER A 25 -3.97 23.75 -4.37
CA SER A 25 -4.40 24.00 -5.75
C SER A 25 -3.85 22.93 -6.69
N ALA A 26 -4.60 22.61 -7.75
CA ALA A 26 -4.15 21.68 -8.78
C ALA A 26 -2.80 22.14 -9.38
N PRO A 27 -1.83 21.22 -9.56
CA PRO A 27 -0.57 21.55 -10.20
C PRO A 27 -0.79 21.86 -11.70
N PRO A 28 0.13 22.63 -12.32
CA PRO A 28 0.11 22.87 -13.76
C PRO A 28 0.10 21.59 -14.60
N ASP A 29 -0.42 21.68 -15.83
CA ASP A 29 -0.50 20.54 -16.75
C ASP A 29 0.87 20.00 -17.17
N ASP A 30 1.91 20.83 -17.15
CA ASP A 30 3.30 20.48 -17.44
C ASP A 30 4.08 19.97 -16.20
N ALA A 31 3.43 19.88 -15.03
CA ALA A 31 4.06 19.39 -13.82
C ALA A 31 4.52 17.92 -13.94
N SER A 32 5.59 17.58 -13.21
CA SER A 32 6.14 16.22 -13.23
C SER A 32 5.14 15.19 -12.69
N PRO A 33 5.23 13.91 -13.13
CA PRO A 33 4.36 12.85 -12.62
C PRO A 33 4.40 12.70 -11.09
N THR A 34 5.57 12.90 -10.48
CA THR A 34 5.72 12.85 -9.02
C THR A 34 4.97 13.97 -8.33
N VAL A 35 4.98 15.20 -8.89
CA VAL A 35 4.22 16.34 -8.34
C VAL A 35 2.72 16.07 -8.47
N LYS A 36 2.27 15.57 -9.63
CA LYS A 36 0.87 15.19 -9.83
C LYS A 36 0.41 14.10 -8.88
N MET A 37 1.25 13.09 -8.61
CA MET A 37 0.94 12.04 -7.63
C MET A 37 0.91 12.57 -6.20
N ALA A 38 1.84 13.45 -5.83
CA ALA A 38 1.85 14.07 -4.51
C ALA A 38 0.57 14.90 -4.27
N TYR A 39 0.17 15.71 -5.25
CA TYR A 39 -1.11 16.42 -5.22
C TYR A 39 -2.29 15.45 -5.10
N LYS A 40 -2.32 14.41 -5.94
CA LYS A 40 -3.38 13.39 -5.94
C LYS A 40 -3.57 12.76 -4.57
N LEU A 41 -2.48 12.43 -3.88
CA LEU A 41 -2.52 11.87 -2.51
C LEU A 41 -3.00 12.87 -1.44
N GLN A 42 -2.85 14.18 -1.68
CA GLN A 42 -3.27 15.23 -0.75
C GLN A 42 -4.76 15.58 -0.86
N THR A 43 -5.41 15.29 -1.99
CA THR A 43 -6.87 15.47 -2.14
C THR A 43 -7.66 14.61 -1.16
N GLU A 44 -8.87 15.03 -0.77
CA GLU A 44 -9.73 14.24 0.13
C GLU A 44 -9.97 12.81 -0.36
N ILE A 45 -10.24 12.65 -1.66
CA ILE A 45 -10.43 11.34 -2.29
C ILE A 45 -9.15 10.51 -2.22
N GLY A 46 -8.01 11.11 -2.54
CA GLY A 46 -6.72 10.43 -2.48
C GLY A 46 -6.34 9.99 -1.08
N GLN A 47 -6.56 10.85 -0.08
CA GLN A 47 -6.36 10.48 1.32
C GLN A 47 -7.31 9.36 1.74
N ALA A 48 -8.59 9.41 1.35
CA ALA A 48 -9.55 8.36 1.68
C ALA A 48 -9.13 7.00 1.11
N ILE A 49 -8.77 6.95 -0.17
CA ILE A 49 -8.31 5.72 -0.83
C ILE A 49 -6.99 5.23 -0.20
N TYR A 50 -6.02 6.14 0.00
CA TYR A 50 -4.72 5.76 0.51
C TYR A 50 -4.78 5.25 1.96
N ARG A 51 -5.67 5.81 2.80
CA ARG A 51 -5.90 5.34 4.18
C ARG A 51 -6.36 3.89 4.26
N LEU A 52 -7.07 3.37 3.25
CA LEU A 52 -7.52 1.97 3.23
C LEU A 52 -6.35 0.98 3.25
N ARG A 53 -5.13 1.38 2.86
CA ARG A 53 -3.96 0.49 2.90
C ARG A 53 -3.67 -0.03 4.31
N LYS A 54 -3.93 0.79 5.34
CA LYS A 54 -3.73 0.46 6.76
C LYS A 54 -4.53 -0.75 7.21
N CYS A 55 -5.74 -0.94 6.69
CA CYS A 55 -6.62 -2.04 7.08
C CYS A 55 -6.69 -3.17 6.04
N THR A 56 -6.17 -2.95 4.83
CA THR A 56 -6.24 -3.93 3.74
C THR A 56 -4.90 -4.62 3.49
N VAL A 57 -3.97 -3.94 2.82
CA VAL A 57 -2.72 -4.54 2.34
C VAL A 57 -1.62 -4.61 3.40
N GLU A 58 -1.55 -3.64 4.31
CA GLU A 58 -0.52 -3.61 5.35
C GLU A 58 -0.63 -4.80 6.33
N PRO A 59 -1.81 -5.18 6.83
CA PRO A 59 -1.96 -6.36 7.68
C PRO A 59 -1.62 -7.67 6.94
N VAL A 60 -1.96 -7.76 5.65
CA VAL A 60 -1.63 -8.93 4.81
C VAL A 60 -0.12 -9.09 4.70
N ILE A 61 0.59 -8.00 4.37
CA ILE A 61 2.06 -7.99 4.26
C ILE A 61 2.70 -8.28 5.62
N GLY A 62 2.15 -7.74 6.72
CA GLY A 62 2.59 -8.04 8.08
C GLY A 62 2.48 -9.52 8.41
N LEU A 63 1.33 -10.14 8.12
CA LEU A 63 1.12 -11.58 8.36
C LEU A 63 2.07 -12.44 7.53
N ILE A 64 2.28 -12.08 6.25
CA ILE A 64 3.23 -12.77 5.38
C ILE A 64 4.65 -12.74 5.97
N LYS A 65 5.08 -11.58 6.49
CA LYS A 65 6.43 -11.41 7.04
C LYS A 65 6.61 -12.06 8.40
N GLU A 66 5.70 -11.81 9.33
CA GLU A 66 5.84 -12.19 10.74
C GLU A 66 5.30 -13.59 11.04
N VAL A 67 4.23 -14.01 10.38
CA VAL A 67 3.56 -15.29 10.66
C VAL A 67 3.91 -16.38 9.65
N LEU A 68 3.99 -16.04 8.35
CA LEU A 68 4.48 -17.00 7.35
C LEU A 68 6.01 -17.01 7.23
N GLY A 69 6.71 -16.05 7.84
CA GLY A 69 8.17 -15.98 7.84
C GLY A 69 8.81 -15.61 6.50
N PHE A 70 8.03 -15.14 5.51
CA PHE A 70 8.57 -14.83 4.19
C PHE A 70 9.24 -13.44 4.17
N ARG A 71 10.57 -13.43 4.28
CA ARG A 71 11.39 -12.20 4.38
C ARG A 71 12.20 -11.87 3.13
N GLN A 72 12.46 -12.87 2.29
CA GLN A 72 13.31 -12.73 1.11
C GLN A 72 12.85 -13.68 0.01
N PHE A 73 13.08 -13.27 -1.24
CA PHE A 73 12.94 -14.13 -2.42
C PHE A 73 14.19 -15.00 -2.56
N SER A 74 14.01 -16.27 -2.88
CA SER A 74 15.12 -17.21 -3.10
C SER A 74 15.57 -17.19 -4.55
N LEU A 75 14.64 -16.90 -5.47
CA LEU A 75 14.89 -16.91 -6.90
C LEU A 75 15.16 -15.49 -7.42
N ARG A 76 15.94 -15.43 -8.50
CA ARG A 76 16.27 -14.18 -9.21
C ARG A 76 15.50 -14.09 -10.51
N GLY A 77 15.18 -12.86 -10.91
CA GLY A 77 14.41 -12.56 -12.11
C GLY A 77 12.91 -12.45 -11.83
N LEU A 78 12.26 -11.52 -12.55
CA LEU A 78 10.87 -11.15 -12.32
C LEU A 78 9.91 -12.34 -12.38
N ALA A 79 10.08 -13.22 -13.37
CA ALA A 79 9.21 -14.38 -13.56
C ALA A 79 9.29 -15.37 -12.39
N ALA A 80 10.51 -15.66 -11.92
CA ALA A 80 10.73 -16.59 -10.83
C ALA A 80 10.25 -16.00 -9.49
N ALA A 81 10.56 -14.73 -9.22
CA ALA A 81 10.07 -14.02 -8.02
C ALA A 81 8.54 -13.90 -8.01
N ALA A 82 7.90 -13.72 -9.17
CA ALA A 82 6.44 -13.74 -9.28
C ALA A 82 5.87 -15.13 -8.94
N GLY A 83 6.54 -16.21 -9.36
CA GLY A 83 6.18 -17.58 -8.98
C GLY A 83 6.24 -17.81 -7.47
N GLU A 84 7.34 -17.40 -6.82
CA GLU A 84 7.47 -17.45 -5.35
C GLU A 84 6.36 -16.63 -4.67
N TRP A 85 6.08 -15.43 -5.17
CA TRP A 85 5.03 -14.58 -4.63
C TRP A 85 3.64 -15.21 -4.74
N CYS A 86 3.32 -15.88 -5.86
CA CYS A 86 2.08 -16.62 -6.02
C CYS A 86 1.92 -17.73 -4.98
N LEU A 87 2.99 -18.48 -4.68
CA LEU A 87 2.98 -19.52 -3.64
C LEU A 87 2.75 -18.94 -2.24
N VAL A 88 3.40 -17.82 -1.92
CA VAL A 88 3.21 -17.11 -0.64
C VAL A 88 1.77 -16.62 -0.49
N CYS A 89 1.20 -16.03 -1.54
CA CYS A 89 -0.20 -15.60 -1.56
C CYS A 89 -1.17 -16.77 -1.40
N LEU A 90 -0.89 -17.91 -2.06
CA LEU A 90 -1.68 -19.13 -1.89
C LEU A 90 -1.66 -19.61 -0.43
N ALA A 91 -0.48 -19.73 0.18
CA ALA A 91 -0.34 -20.13 1.57
C ALA A 91 -1.08 -19.19 2.53
N PHE A 92 -0.98 -17.86 2.31
CA PHE A 92 -1.74 -16.86 3.06
C PHE A 92 -3.25 -17.08 2.93
N ASN A 93 -3.75 -17.27 1.70
CA ASN A 93 -5.18 -17.46 1.44
C ASN A 93 -5.71 -18.74 2.07
N LEU A 94 -4.96 -19.85 2.00
CA LEU A 94 -5.32 -21.11 2.65
C LEU A 94 -5.43 -20.95 4.18
N LYS A 95 -4.45 -20.27 4.81
CA LYS A 95 -4.50 -19.97 6.24
C LYS A 95 -5.73 -19.11 6.60
N ARG A 96 -6.05 -18.11 5.78
CA ARG A 96 -7.24 -17.26 5.96
C ARG A 96 -8.54 -18.06 5.85
N LEU A 97 -8.68 -18.89 4.83
CA LEU A 97 -9.85 -19.73 4.62
C LEU A 97 -10.06 -20.70 5.77
N HIS A 98 -9.00 -21.34 6.25
CA HIS A 98 -9.09 -22.25 7.40
C HIS A 98 -9.59 -21.56 8.67
N VAL A 99 -9.11 -20.34 8.96
CA VAL A 99 -9.57 -19.55 10.12
C VAL A 99 -11.03 -19.08 9.97
N LEU A 100 -11.47 -18.81 8.74
CA LEU A 100 -12.84 -18.35 8.45
C LEU A 100 -13.85 -19.49 8.33
N TRP A 101 -13.39 -20.73 8.20
CA TRP A 101 -14.27 -21.89 8.13
C TRP A 101 -14.89 -22.16 9.51
N PRO A 102 -16.21 -22.04 9.67
CA PRO A 102 -16.85 -22.39 10.93
C PRO A 102 -16.76 -23.91 11.09
N VAL A 103 -16.11 -24.34 12.18
CA VAL A 103 -16.22 -25.70 12.70
C VAL A 103 -17.46 -25.78 13.57
#